data_AF-A0A946YYI9-F1
#
_entry.id   AF-A0A946YYI9-F1
#
_cell.length_a   1.000
_cell.length_b   1.000
_cell.length_c   1.000
_cell.angle_alpha   90.00
_cell.angle_beta   90.00
_cell.angle_gamma   90.00
#
_symmetry.space_group_name_H-M   'P 1'
#
loop_
_entity.id
_entity.type
_entity.pdbx_description
1 polymer ?
#
loop_
_entity_poly.entity_id
_entity_poly.type
_entity_poly.pdbx_seq_one_letter_code
_entity_poly.pdbx_strand_id
1 'polypeptide(L)'
;MLTTTTINDNDQVTPDSCEQELLQLEALIGRVRARQVEILRDIDRMQVPSADGARSLKEWIAGRLDVHPTTAGDLSFLARASSGSVANDDGFMSFDRVAATTRLQAAGADDDTLQRAAGVAVHQLGRLTARQTRM
;
A
#
# COMPACT_ATOMS: atom_id res chain seq x y z
N MET A 1 20.44 1.04 18.64
CA MET A 1 20.04 0.14 19.73
C MET A 1 18.64 -0.35 19.42
N LEU A 2 18.50 -1.60 18.99
CA LEU A 2 17.20 -2.24 18.80
C LEU A 2 16.84 -2.88 20.14
N THR A 3 15.78 -2.40 20.79
CA THR A 3 15.23 -3.01 22.00
C THR A 3 14.55 -4.31 21.62
N THR A 4 15.26 -5.42 21.80
CA THR A 4 14.70 -6.76 21.74
C THR A 4 13.64 -6.86 22.84
N THR A 5 12.37 -6.76 22.42
CA THR A 5 11.24 -7.01 23.32
C THR A 5 11.30 -8.47 23.69
N THR A 6 11.49 -8.74 24.98
CA THR A 6 11.47 -10.08 25.58
C THR A 6 10.09 -10.69 25.29
N ILE A 7 10.04 -11.70 24.43
CA ILE A 7 8.84 -12.50 24.21
C ILE A 7 8.64 -13.31 25.49
N ASN A 8 7.53 -13.07 26.18
CA ASN A 8 7.13 -13.87 27.33
C ASN A 8 6.87 -15.30 26.87
N ASP A 9 7.65 -16.24 27.41
CA ASP A 9 7.69 -17.68 27.10
C ASP A 9 6.43 -18.47 27.56
N ASN A 10 5.27 -17.83 27.73
CA ASN A 10 4.10 -18.47 28.35
C ASN A 10 2.73 -18.19 27.70
N ASP A 11 2.68 -17.59 26.51
CA ASP A 11 1.47 -17.64 25.68
C ASP A 11 1.50 -18.94 24.88
N GLN A 12 0.54 -19.83 25.14
CA GLN A 12 0.31 -20.97 24.26
C GLN A 12 0.08 -20.44 22.84
N VAL A 13 0.93 -20.83 21.89
CA VAL A 13 0.74 -20.50 20.49
C VAL A 13 -0.57 -21.15 20.03
N THR A 14 -1.60 -20.34 19.87
CA THR A 14 -2.91 -20.75 19.35
C THR A 14 -3.08 -20.25 17.91
N PRO A 15 -3.93 -20.90 17.10
CA PRO A 15 -4.28 -20.38 15.78
C PRO A 15 -4.74 -18.92 15.85
N ASP A 16 -5.58 -18.59 16.82
CA ASP A 16 -6.12 -17.24 17.01
C ASP A 16 -5.04 -16.22 17.38
N SER A 17 -4.07 -16.59 18.25
CA SER A 17 -2.96 -15.69 18.58
C SER A 17 -2.03 -15.45 17.39
N CYS A 18 -1.77 -16.48 16.58
CA CYS A 18 -1.00 -16.34 15.34
C CYS A 18 -1.72 -15.47 14.32
N GLU A 19 -3.02 -15.66 14.13
CA GLU A 19 -3.83 -14.84 13.23
C GLU A 19 -3.81 -13.37 13.68
N GLN A 20 -4.00 -13.12 14.97
CA GLN A 20 -3.98 -11.77 15.52
C GLN A 20 -2.62 -11.09 15.36
N GLU A 21 -1.52 -11.83 15.56
CA GLU A 21 -0.17 -11.33 15.32
C GLU A 21 0.04 -10.97 13.83
N LEU A 22 -0.40 -11.83 12.91
CA LEU A 22 -0.33 -11.55 11.47
C LEU A 22 -1.11 -10.28 11.09
N LEU A 23 -2.31 -10.08 11.64
CA LEU A 23 -3.11 -8.89 11.41
C LEU A 23 -2.40 -7.61 11.92
N GLN A 24 -1.75 -7.69 13.08
CA GLN A 24 -0.98 -6.57 13.64
C GLN A 24 0.26 -6.24 12.80
N LEU A 25 0.98 -7.26 12.34
CA LEU A 25 2.14 -7.11 11.46
C LEU A 25 1.74 -6.47 10.13
N GLU A 26 0.64 -6.92 9.52
CA GLU A 26 0.12 -6.32 8.28
C GLU A 26 -0.32 -4.87 8.48
N ALA A 27 -0.96 -4.54 9.61
CA ALA A 27 -1.30 -3.16 9.93
C ALA A 27 -0.04 -2.28 10.08
N LEU A 28 1.02 -2.81 10.69
CA LEU A 28 2.31 -2.13 10.80
C LEU A 28 2.96 -1.91 9.44
N ILE A 29 2.99 -2.95 8.58
CA ILE A 29 3.49 -2.85 7.21
C ILE A 29 2.71 -1.78 6.45
N GLY A 30 1.38 -1.77 6.57
CA GLY A 30 0.52 -0.75 5.97
C GLY A 30 0.92 0.68 6.34
N ARG A 31 1.11 0.95 7.65
CA ARG A 31 1.58 2.27 8.13
C ARG A 31 2.96 2.64 7.59
N VAL A 32 3.90 1.68 7.57
CA VAL A 32 5.24 1.90 7.02
C VAL A 32 5.17 2.20 5.52
N ARG A 33 4.34 1.49 4.76
CA ARG A 33 4.14 1.75 3.33
C ARG A 33 3.48 3.10 3.07
N ALA A 34 2.50 3.52 3.87
CA ALA A 34 1.92 4.85 3.79
C ALA A 34 2.99 5.94 3.99
N ARG A 35 3.84 5.78 5.00
CA ARG A 35 4.97 6.70 5.23
C ARG A 35 5.97 6.70 4.07
N GLN A 36 6.25 5.54 3.47
CA GLN A 36 7.08 5.47 2.26
C GLN A 36 6.46 6.27 1.12
N VAL A 37 5.14 6.18 0.90
CA VAL A 37 4.45 6.95 -0.15
C VAL A 37 4.60 8.46 0.06
N GLU A 38 4.46 8.94 1.29
CA GLU A 38 4.67 10.36 1.62
C GLU A 38 6.09 10.83 1.30
N ILE A 39 7.10 10.05 1.70
CA ILE A 39 8.50 10.36 1.40
C ILE A 39 8.74 10.34 -0.11
N LEU A 40 8.16 9.37 -0.82
CA LEU A 40 8.28 9.25 -2.26
C LEU A 40 7.60 10.41 -3.00
N ARG A 41 6.51 10.97 -2.46
CA ARG A 41 5.88 12.20 -2.98
C ARG A 41 6.88 13.36 -2.95
N ASP A 42 7.61 13.51 -1.84
CA ASP A 42 8.59 14.58 -1.71
C ASP A 42 9.79 14.34 -2.64
N ILE A 43 10.27 13.10 -2.75
CA ILE A 43 11.34 12.68 -3.68
C ILE A 43 10.97 12.97 -5.14
N ASP A 44 9.73 12.66 -5.56
CA ASP A 44 9.24 12.93 -6.92
C ASP A 44 9.13 14.44 -7.17
N ARG A 45 8.66 15.22 -6.18
CA ARG A 45 8.59 16.70 -6.26
C ARG A 45 9.98 17.33 -6.38
N MET A 46 10.98 16.80 -5.69
CA MET A 46 12.37 17.24 -5.77
C MET A 46 13.09 16.75 -7.04
N GLN A 47 12.42 15.97 -7.91
CA GLN A 47 12.97 15.41 -9.14
C GLN A 47 14.24 14.54 -8.94
N VAL A 48 14.41 13.96 -7.75
CA VAL A 48 15.55 13.09 -7.42
C VAL A 48 15.69 11.91 -8.40
N PRO A 49 14.61 11.21 -8.81
CA PRO A 49 14.75 10.12 -9.78
C PRO A 49 15.41 10.54 -11.09
N SER A 50 15.06 11.72 -11.60
CA SER A 50 15.63 12.26 -12.83
C SER A 50 17.08 12.71 -12.63
N ALA A 51 17.40 13.31 -11.49
CA ALA A 51 18.78 13.68 -11.13
C ALA A 51 19.70 12.45 -11.02
N ASP A 52 19.17 11.32 -10.55
CA ASP A 52 19.88 10.04 -10.46
C ASP A 52 19.90 9.25 -11.79
N GLY A 53 19.31 9.79 -12.86
CA GLY A 53 19.30 9.17 -14.19
C GLY A 53 18.28 8.03 -14.38
N ALA A 54 17.30 7.87 -13.48
CA ALA A 54 16.23 6.92 -13.66
C ALA A 54 15.19 7.42 -14.68
N ARG A 55 14.64 6.52 -15.51
CA ARG A 55 13.62 6.85 -16.52
C ARG A 55 12.24 7.08 -15.93
N SER A 56 12.01 6.63 -14.69
CA SER A 56 10.75 6.82 -13.97
C SER A 56 10.94 6.66 -12.47
N LEU A 57 10.02 7.22 -11.67
CA LEU A 57 9.97 7.00 -10.22
C LEU A 57 9.88 5.50 -9.88
N LYS A 58 9.11 4.72 -10.65
CA LYS A 58 9.01 3.26 -10.49
C LYS A 58 10.37 2.57 -10.62
N GLU A 59 11.14 2.90 -11.66
CA GLU A 59 12.47 2.33 -11.87
C GLU A 59 13.42 2.74 -10.73
N TRP A 60 13.37 3.99 -10.31
CA TRP A 60 14.16 4.49 -9.18
C TRP A 60 13.81 3.76 -7.88
N ILE A 61 12.51 3.57 -7.58
CA ILE A 61 12.05 2.84 -6.39
C ILE A 61 12.55 1.38 -6.43
N ALA A 62 12.38 0.69 -7.56
CA ALA A 62 12.78 -0.70 -7.69
C ALA A 62 14.28 -0.87 -7.46
N GLY A 63 15.12 -0.01 -8.07
CA GLY A 63 16.57 -0.07 -7.91
C GLY A 63 17.07 0.42 -6.56
N ARG A 64 16.44 1.46 -5.97
CA ARG A 64 16.94 2.09 -4.74
C ARG A 64 16.47 1.39 -3.47
N LEU A 65 15.24 0.88 -3.47
CA LEU A 65 14.64 0.18 -2.33
C LEU A 65 14.73 -1.35 -2.44
N ASP A 66 15.24 -1.86 -3.56
CA ASP A 66 15.36 -3.30 -3.84
C ASP A 66 14.04 -4.07 -3.65
N VAL A 67 12.99 -3.56 -4.30
CA VAL A 67 11.64 -4.15 -4.25
C VAL A 67 11.20 -4.62 -5.63
N HIS A 68 10.32 -5.63 -5.65
CA HIS A 68 9.77 -6.17 -6.90
C HIS A 68 9.06 -5.08 -7.72
N PRO A 69 9.09 -5.12 -9.07
CA PRO A 69 8.44 -4.13 -9.93
C PRO A 69 6.95 -3.90 -9.67
N THR A 70 6.25 -4.90 -9.12
CA THR A 70 4.84 -4.76 -8.68
C THR A 70 4.74 -3.76 -7.54
N THR A 71 5.44 -4.00 -6.43
CA THR A 71 5.48 -3.10 -5.26
C THR A 71 5.98 -1.71 -5.63
N ALA A 72 7.01 -1.62 -6.47
CA ALA A 72 7.49 -0.33 -6.98
C ALA A 72 6.41 0.42 -7.78
N GLY A 73 5.62 -0.32 -8.57
CA GLY A 73 4.48 0.22 -9.31
C GLY A 73 3.37 0.74 -8.40
N ASP A 74 3.03 0.01 -7.34
CA ASP A 74 2.03 0.42 -6.34
C ASP A 74 2.47 1.68 -5.61
N LEU A 75 3.71 1.70 -5.10
CA LEU A 75 4.29 2.86 -4.43
C LEU A 75 4.36 4.09 -5.35
N SER A 76 4.85 3.92 -6.58
CA SER A 76 4.93 5.01 -7.55
C SER A 76 3.56 5.54 -7.94
N PHE A 77 2.55 4.67 -8.07
CA PHE A 77 1.19 5.06 -8.40
C PHE A 77 0.56 5.86 -7.25
N LEU A 78 0.62 5.33 -6.02
CA LEU A 78 0.08 6.00 -4.83
C LEU A 78 0.79 7.32 -4.51
N ALA A 79 2.10 7.41 -4.77
CA ALA A 79 2.83 8.66 -4.63
C ALA A 79 2.29 9.75 -5.57
N ARG A 80 1.84 9.40 -6.77
CA ARG A 80 1.32 10.36 -7.76
C ARG A 80 -0.19 10.56 -7.71
N ALA A 81 -0.92 9.67 -7.04
CA ALA A 81 -2.36 9.82 -6.86
C ALA A 81 -2.69 11.08 -6.05
N SER A 82 -3.63 11.88 -6.56
CA SER A 82 -4.11 13.12 -5.93
C SER A 82 -5.02 12.89 -4.72
N SER A 83 -5.48 11.66 -4.53
CA SER A 83 -6.40 11.25 -3.48
C SER A 83 -5.67 11.03 -2.15
N GLY A 84 -5.82 11.99 -1.24
CA GLY A 84 -5.76 11.83 0.22
C GLY A 84 -4.47 11.26 0.85
N SER A 85 -4.46 11.26 2.18
CA SER A 85 -3.51 10.50 2.98
C SER A 85 -3.64 9.01 2.63
N VAL A 86 -2.53 8.32 2.41
CA VAL A 86 -2.49 6.85 2.28
C VAL A 86 -2.66 6.18 3.66
N ALA A 87 -2.44 6.95 4.73
CA ALA A 87 -2.69 6.52 6.09
C ALA A 87 -4.18 6.74 6.42
N ASN A 88 -4.91 5.64 6.59
CA ASN A 88 -6.11 5.65 7.41
C ASN A 88 -5.64 5.51 8.86
N ASP A 89 -5.79 6.59 9.64
CA ASP A 89 -5.50 6.59 11.08
C ASP A 89 -6.31 5.52 11.83
N ASP A 90 -7.41 5.05 11.24
CA ASP A 90 -8.28 4.02 11.82
C ASP A 90 -7.82 2.57 11.57
N GLY A 91 -6.73 2.34 10.82
CA GLY A 91 -6.13 0.99 10.66
C GLY A 91 -6.95 -0.04 9.86
N PHE A 92 -8.08 0.33 9.27
CA PHE A 92 -9.00 -0.64 8.61
C PHE A 92 -8.70 -1.00 7.15
N MET A 93 -7.72 -0.38 6.49
CA MET A 93 -7.38 -0.74 5.11
C MET A 93 -5.90 -1.10 4.96
N SER A 94 -5.65 -2.32 4.49
CA SER A 94 -4.31 -2.74 4.06
C SER A 94 -3.80 -1.88 2.91
N PHE A 95 -2.48 -1.80 2.77
CA PHE A 95 -1.82 -1.06 1.68
C PHE A 95 -2.38 -1.46 0.30
N ASP A 96 -2.55 -2.76 0.07
CA ASP A 96 -3.07 -3.28 -1.19
C ASP A 96 -4.52 -2.85 -1.45
N ARG A 97 -5.35 -2.75 -0.40
CA ARG A 97 -6.71 -2.22 -0.52
C ARG A 97 -6.69 -0.75 -0.92
N VAL A 98 -5.82 0.05 -0.31
CA VAL A 98 -5.67 1.47 -0.66
C VAL A 98 -5.19 1.62 -2.10
N ALA A 99 -4.20 0.83 -2.54
CA ALA A 99 -3.72 0.81 -3.91
C ALA A 99 -4.83 0.44 -4.91
N ALA A 100 -5.60 -0.62 -4.61
CA ALA A 100 -6.68 -1.09 -5.47
C ALA A 100 -7.85 -0.11 -5.56
N THR A 101 -8.30 0.45 -4.44
CA THR A 101 -9.38 1.45 -4.39
C THR A 101 -8.97 2.75 -5.08
N THR A 102 -7.75 3.23 -4.87
CA THR A 102 -7.22 4.41 -5.57
C THR A 102 -7.19 4.20 -7.09
N ARG A 103 -6.81 3.00 -7.56
CA ARG A 103 -6.89 2.68 -9.00
C ARG A 103 -8.31 2.64 -9.53
N LEU A 104 -9.24 2.11 -8.73
CA LEU A 104 -10.65 2.05 -9.09
C LEU A 104 -11.25 3.45 -9.21
N GLN A 105 -10.92 4.35 -8.29
CA GLN A 105 -11.25 5.78 -8.36
C GLN A 105 -10.66 6.44 -9.61
N ALA A 106 -9.36 6.23 -9.86
CA ALA A 106 -8.69 6.79 -11.04
C ALA A 106 -9.27 6.25 -12.36
N ALA A 107 -9.88 5.06 -12.36
CA ALA A 107 -10.59 4.48 -13.49
C ALA A 107 -12.04 5.01 -13.65
N GLY A 108 -12.45 6.01 -12.88
CA GLY A 108 -13.76 6.65 -12.99
C GLY A 108 -14.89 5.87 -12.33
N ALA A 109 -14.60 5.04 -11.31
CA ALA A 109 -15.64 4.42 -10.51
C ALA A 109 -16.42 5.45 -9.70
N ASP A 110 -17.75 5.30 -9.65
CA ASP A 110 -18.64 6.10 -8.83
C ASP A 110 -18.59 5.69 -7.34
N ASP A 111 -19.14 6.54 -6.48
CA ASP A 111 -19.17 6.32 -5.02
C ASP A 111 -19.87 5.00 -4.66
N ASP A 112 -20.90 4.60 -5.40
CA ASP A 112 -21.60 3.32 -5.25
C ASP A 112 -20.67 2.13 -5.49
N THR A 113 -19.83 2.19 -6.52
CA THR A 113 -18.85 1.14 -6.84
C THR A 113 -17.73 1.09 -5.80
N LEU A 114 -17.31 2.24 -5.27
CA LEU A 114 -16.32 2.33 -4.19
C LEU A 114 -16.87 1.77 -2.87
N GLN A 115 -18.13 2.07 -2.54
CA GLN A 115 -18.80 1.54 -1.36
C GLN A 115 -18.94 0.01 -1.44
N ARG A 116 -19.27 -0.53 -2.63
CA ARG A 116 -19.27 -1.98 -2.85
C ARG A 116 -17.87 -2.58 -2.69
N ALA A 117 -16.82 -1.89 -3.16
CA ALA A 117 -15.45 -2.34 -3.03
C ALA A 117 -14.99 -2.44 -1.56
N ALA A 118 -15.55 -1.64 -0.65
CA ALA A 118 -15.24 -1.71 0.78
C ALA A 118 -15.63 -3.08 1.41
N GLY A 119 -16.73 -3.69 0.95
CA GLY A 119 -17.21 -5.00 1.45
C GLY A 119 -16.60 -6.23 0.77
N VAL A 120 -15.72 -6.03 -0.21
CA VAL A 120 -15.17 -7.09 -1.07
C VAL A 120 -13.71 -7.39 -0.68
N ALA A 121 -13.28 -8.65 -0.79
CA ALA A 121 -11.90 -9.02 -0.45
C ALA A 121 -10.89 -8.40 -1.44
N VAL A 122 -9.67 -8.05 -0.99
CA VAL A 122 -8.68 -7.33 -1.82
C VAL A 122 -8.37 -8.06 -3.13
N HIS A 123 -8.26 -9.39 -3.10
CA HIS A 123 -8.00 -10.20 -4.30
C HIS A 123 -9.13 -10.14 -5.35
N GLN A 124 -10.34 -9.71 -4.96
CA GLN A 124 -11.47 -9.52 -5.86
C GLN A 124 -11.50 -8.10 -6.47
N LEU A 125 -10.83 -7.12 -5.85
CA LEU A 125 -10.79 -5.73 -6.32
C LEU A 125 -10.11 -5.60 -7.69
N GLY A 126 -9.06 -6.38 -7.94
CA GLY A 126 -8.37 -6.36 -9.24
C GLY A 126 -9.29 -6.72 -10.42
N ARG A 127 -10.30 -7.58 -10.20
CA ARG A 127 -11.30 -7.94 -11.22
C ARG A 127 -12.28 -6.79 -11.49
N LEU A 128 -12.63 -6.03 -10.46
CA LEU A 128 -13.51 -4.86 -10.58
C LEU A 128 -12.81 -3.74 -11.36
N THR A 129 -11.54 -3.45 -11.06
CA THR A 129 -10.76 -2.45 -11.81
C THR A 129 -10.63 -2.83 -13.29
N ALA A 130 -10.32 -4.09 -13.60
CA ALA A 130 -10.19 -4.56 -14.97
C ALA A 130 -11.52 -4.54 -15.76
N ARG A 131 -12.66 -4.66 -15.07
CA ARG A 131 -13.98 -4.51 -15.69
C ARG A 131 -14.27 -3.04 -16.03
N GLN A 132 -13.94 -2.13 -15.13
CA GLN A 132 -14.19 -0.70 -15.29
C GLN A 132 -13.37 -0.10 -16.44
N THR A 133 -12.10 -0.49 -16.59
CA THR A 133 -11.23 0.03 -17.65
C THR A 133 -11.53 -0.51 -19.06
N ARG A 134 -12.44 -1.49 -19.19
CA ARG A 134 -12.85 -2.08 -20.46
C ARG A 134 -14.21 -1.57 -20.97
N MET A 135 -14.93 -0.81 -20.15
CA MET A 135 -16.15 -0.10 -20.55
C MET A 135 -15.80 1.27 -21.10
#